data_AF-A0A6A6FNE0-F1
#
_entry.id   AF-A0A6A6FNE0-F1
#
_cell.length_a   1.000
_cell.length_b   1.000
_cell.length_c   1.000
_cell.angle_alpha   90.00
_cell.angle_beta   90.00
_cell.angle_gamma   90.00
#
_symmetry.space_group_name_H-M   'P 1'
#
loop_
_entity.id
_entity.type
_entity.pdbx_description
1 polymer ?
#
loop_
_entity_poly.entity_id
_entity_poly.type
_entity_poly.pdbx_seq_one_letter_code
_entity_poly.pdbx_strand_id
1 'polypeptide(L)'
;FCSLWFTWYQVGLYDVRFASDSLFERIAKAVQFLVMIGFAVVGPKYNVGGAREEAEDNQDGSTFCQKSLSIYLTISRMMLVFQYLQYIWLNRRNKQAYLPISLIAATYFEHHTYRIWYVVAILETVIATTISSIWRNISFKGTHLVQRMSLLTLIILGEGVIALASKSQRIVQSEGALQFTASTVANIFCAVLILYFIYMLYFDALVEDEHIGTIIQQVWSILHFPLHVSLVLSVEGLAQCITWRAAV
;
A
#
# COMPACT_ATOMS: atom_id res chain seq x y z
N PHE A 1 -4.93 -0.58 4.86
CA PHE A 1 -4.57 -0.42 3.44
C PHE A 1 -3.71 0.81 3.18
N CYS A 2 -4.17 2.03 3.45
CA CYS A 2 -3.43 3.26 3.08
C CYS A 2 -1.99 3.32 3.63
N SER A 3 -1.78 3.03 4.92
CA SER A 3 -0.44 3.04 5.51
C SER A 3 0.51 2.03 4.85
N LEU A 4 0.01 0.81 4.58
CA LEU A 4 0.75 -0.23 3.87
C LEU A 4 1.17 0.24 2.48
N TRP A 5 0.24 0.85 1.73
CA TRP A 5 0.49 1.36 0.39
C TRP A 5 1.58 2.44 0.39
N PHE A 6 1.48 3.43 1.29
CA PHE A 6 2.48 4.51 1.37
C PHE A 6 3.85 4.00 1.78
N THR A 7 3.93 3.11 2.77
CA THR A 7 5.22 2.50 3.16
C THR A 7 5.83 1.69 2.02
N TRP A 8 5.03 0.85 1.35
CA TRP A 8 5.50 0.09 0.19
C TRP A 8 5.98 1.01 -0.93
N TYR A 9 5.24 2.08 -1.21
CA TYR A 9 5.59 3.03 -2.26
C TYR A 9 6.91 3.75 -1.96
N GLN A 10 7.10 4.25 -0.74
CA GLN A 10 8.35 4.91 -0.32
C GLN A 10 9.56 3.97 -0.43
N VAL A 11 9.42 2.73 0.06
CA VAL A 11 10.46 1.70 -0.06
C VAL A 11 10.74 1.36 -1.53
N GLY A 12 9.69 1.23 -2.34
CA GLY A 12 9.81 0.96 -3.78
C GLY A 12 10.54 2.07 -4.52
N LEU A 13 10.26 3.34 -4.22
CA LEU A 13 10.95 4.48 -4.80
C LEU A 13 12.45 4.50 -4.43
N TYR A 14 12.79 4.14 -3.19
CA TYR A 14 14.19 3.99 -2.78
C TYR A 14 14.88 2.86 -3.55
N ASP A 15 14.27 1.68 -3.56
CA ASP A 15 14.87 0.47 -4.13
C ASP A 15 15.10 0.61 -5.65
N VAL A 16 14.20 1.26 -6.38
CA VAL A 16 14.37 1.50 -7.82
C VAL A 16 15.53 2.47 -8.11
N ARG A 17 15.86 3.38 -7.21
CA ARG A 17 16.84 4.46 -7.45
C ARG A 17 18.24 4.14 -6.93
N PHE A 18 18.31 3.52 -5.75
CA PHE A 18 19.54 3.48 -4.95
C PHE A 18 19.89 2.09 -4.45
N ALA A 19 19.09 1.06 -4.77
CA ALA A 19 19.43 -0.29 -4.37
C ALA A 19 20.77 -0.71 -4.97
N SER A 20 21.68 -1.09 -4.08
CA SER A 20 22.95 -1.70 -4.41
C SER A 20 22.99 -3.08 -3.75
N ASP A 21 23.61 -4.06 -4.39
CA ASP A 21 23.71 -5.41 -3.85
C ASP A 21 24.72 -5.43 -2.68
N SER A 22 24.22 -5.08 -1.50
CA SER A 22 24.96 -5.08 -0.25
C SER A 22 24.22 -5.88 0.82
N LEU A 23 24.97 -6.49 1.74
CA LEU A 23 24.39 -7.23 2.87
C LEU A 23 23.47 -6.34 3.71
N PHE A 24 23.83 -5.07 3.88
CA PHE A 24 22.99 -4.11 4.60
C PHE A 24 21.62 -3.91 3.94
N GLU A 25 21.59 -3.75 2.62
CA GLU A 25 20.32 -3.60 1.89
C GLU A 25 19.42 -4.84 2.01
N ARG A 26 20.02 -6.04 2.08
CA ARG A 26 19.28 -7.28 2.32
C ARG A 26 18.65 -7.32 3.71
N ILE A 27 19.39 -6.90 4.73
CA ILE A 27 18.88 -6.79 6.11
C ILE A 27 17.79 -5.71 6.19
N ALA A 28 17.99 -4.57 5.54
CA ALA A 28 17.02 -3.49 5.48
C ALA A 28 15.68 -3.94 4.87
N LYS A 29 15.74 -4.68 3.77
CA LYS A 29 14.55 -5.30 3.15
C LYS A 29 13.86 -6.27 4.11
N ALA A 30 14.61 -7.10 4.82
CA ALA A 30 14.04 -8.02 5.81
C ALA A 30 13.30 -7.27 6.93
N VAL A 31 13.87 -6.17 7.44
CA VAL A 31 13.21 -5.31 8.44
C VAL A 31 11.94 -4.68 7.86
N GLN A 32 11.99 -4.18 6.62
CA GLN A 32 10.83 -3.59 5.95
C GLN A 32 9.70 -4.61 5.73
N PHE A 33 10.02 -5.85 5.38
CA PHE A 33 9.03 -6.94 5.31
C PHE A 33 8.40 -7.21 6.68
N LEU A 34 9.20 -7.23 7.75
CA LEU A 34 8.69 -7.42 9.11
C LEU A 34 7.73 -6.30 9.52
N VAL A 35 8.04 -5.04 9.18
CA VAL A 35 7.13 -3.91 9.40
C VAL A 35 5.82 -4.10 8.63
N MET A 36 5.86 -4.52 7.37
CA MET A 36 4.65 -4.76 6.58
C MET A 36 3.77 -5.86 7.18
N ILE A 37 4.38 -6.94 7.68
CA ILE A 37 3.66 -7.99 8.43
C ILE A 37 3.06 -7.40 9.71
N GLY A 38 3.80 -6.56 10.43
CA GLY A 38 3.30 -5.86 11.62
C GLY A 38 2.03 -5.04 11.33
N PHE A 39 1.99 -4.34 10.19
CA PHE A 39 0.78 -3.64 9.75
C PHE A 39 -0.39 -4.59 9.44
N ALA A 40 -0.13 -5.75 8.84
CA ALA A 40 -1.17 -6.74 8.56
C ALA A 40 -1.77 -7.34 9.86
N VAL A 41 -0.94 -7.54 10.89
CA VAL A 41 -1.40 -8.08 12.19
C VAL A 41 -2.21 -7.06 12.99
N VAL A 42 -1.79 -5.79 12.99
CA VAL A 42 -2.48 -4.73 13.74
C VAL A 42 -3.71 -4.19 13.00
N GLY A 43 -3.73 -4.31 11.67
CA GLY A 43 -4.78 -3.77 10.81
C GLY A 43 -6.21 -4.13 11.22
N PRO A 44 -6.56 -5.41 11.46
CA PRO A 44 -7.92 -5.82 11.82
C PRO A 44 -8.42 -5.28 13.16
N LYS A 45 -7.52 -4.94 14.10
CA LYS A 45 -7.87 -4.43 15.44
C LYS A 45 -7.91 -2.90 15.50
N TYR A 46 -7.67 -2.22 14.37
CA TYR A 46 -7.62 -0.77 14.30
C TYR A 46 -9.02 -0.18 14.15
N ASN A 47 -9.67 0.13 15.28
CA ASN A 47 -10.96 0.83 15.30
C ASN A 47 -10.77 2.33 15.53
N VAL A 48 -11.18 3.16 14.57
CA VAL A 48 -11.13 4.65 14.66
C VAL A 48 -12.51 5.23 15.00
N GLY A 49 -13.59 4.45 14.84
CA GLY A 49 -14.97 4.90 14.97
C GLY A 49 -15.54 4.86 16.39
N GLY A 50 -14.93 4.11 17.31
CA GLY A 50 -15.41 3.97 18.70
C GLY A 50 -15.01 5.10 19.66
N ALA A 51 -14.40 6.18 19.18
CA ALA A 51 -13.77 7.19 20.04
C ALA A 51 -14.74 8.11 20.81
N ARG A 52 -16.07 7.91 20.72
CA ARG A 52 -17.04 8.79 21.39
C ARG A 52 -18.01 8.11 22.36
N GLU A 53 -18.11 6.78 22.39
CA GLU A 53 -19.04 6.08 23.31
C GLU A 53 -18.42 4.94 24.14
N GLU A 54 -17.25 4.39 23.80
CA GLU A 54 -16.63 3.27 24.54
C GLU A 54 -15.36 3.66 25.31
N ALA A 55 -15.27 4.91 25.78
CA ALA A 55 -14.05 5.43 26.39
C ALA A 55 -13.76 4.95 27.83
N GLU A 56 -14.68 4.21 28.48
CA GLU A 56 -14.51 3.85 29.90
C GLU A 56 -14.11 2.39 30.19
N ASP A 57 -14.22 1.43 29.25
CA ASP A 57 -13.98 0.01 29.57
C ASP A 57 -12.90 -0.69 28.71
N ASN A 58 -12.58 -0.20 27.51
CA ASN A 58 -11.61 -0.83 26.57
C ASN A 58 -10.46 0.13 26.15
N GLN A 59 -10.00 0.97 27.07
CA GLN A 59 -9.02 2.01 26.77
C GLN A 59 -7.61 1.48 26.46
N ASP A 60 -7.24 0.30 26.99
CA ASP A 60 -5.86 -0.20 26.88
C ASP A 60 -5.55 -0.86 25.52
N GLY A 61 -6.50 -1.63 24.97
CA GLY A 61 -6.31 -2.36 23.71
C GLY A 61 -6.33 -1.48 22.45
N SER A 62 -7.22 -0.48 22.39
CA SER A 62 -7.30 0.46 21.26
C SER A 62 -6.08 1.39 21.23
N THR A 63 -5.64 1.85 22.40
CA THR A 63 -4.43 2.66 22.56
C THR A 63 -3.18 1.85 22.20
N PHE A 64 -3.12 0.57 22.56
CA PHE A 64 -2.02 -0.32 22.17
C PHE A 64 -1.93 -0.48 20.65
N CYS A 65 -3.02 -0.76 19.95
CA CYS A 65 -2.99 -0.92 18.48
C CYS A 65 -2.57 0.38 17.77
N GLN A 66 -3.06 1.54 18.23
CA GLN A 66 -2.66 2.84 17.70
C GLN A 66 -1.17 3.13 17.97
N LYS A 67 -0.67 2.83 19.18
CA LYS A 67 0.74 2.95 19.54
C LYS A 67 1.61 2.01 18.70
N SER A 68 1.24 0.74 18.56
CA SER A 68 1.97 -0.25 17.74
C SER A 68 2.08 0.20 16.29
N LEU A 69 1.00 0.69 15.69
CA LEU A 69 1.03 1.22 14.32
C LEU A 69 2.04 2.37 14.18
N SER A 70 2.05 3.31 15.14
CA SER A 70 3.00 4.43 15.13
C SER A 70 4.46 3.97 15.29
N ILE A 71 4.70 2.93 16.10
CA ILE A 71 6.03 2.33 16.28
C ILE A 71 6.51 1.68 14.98
N TYR A 72 5.66 0.90 14.31
CA TYR A 72 6.01 0.29 13.02
C TYR A 72 6.32 1.35 11.95
N LEU A 73 5.53 2.42 11.88
CA LEU A 73 5.81 3.55 10.98
C LEU A 73 7.16 4.21 11.30
N THR A 74 7.46 4.42 12.57
CA THR A 74 8.74 5.01 13.02
C THR A 74 9.91 4.12 12.63
N ILE A 75 9.82 2.81 12.89
CA ILE A 75 10.87 1.84 12.53
C ILE A 75 11.10 1.82 11.01
N SER A 76 10.02 1.79 10.22
CA SER A 76 10.10 1.81 8.76
C SER A 76 10.85 3.04 8.24
N ARG A 77 10.52 4.21 8.78
CA ARG A 77 11.15 5.46 8.35
C ARG A 77 12.60 5.53 8.84
N MET A 78 12.91 4.97 10.02
CA MET A 78 14.28 5.01 10.53
C MET A 78 15.16 4.15 9.63
N MET A 79 14.65 3.00 9.21
CA MET A 79 15.31 2.13 8.24
C MET A 79 15.59 2.86 6.92
N LEU A 80 14.62 3.61 6.39
CA LEU A 80 14.81 4.42 5.18
C LEU A 80 15.91 5.48 5.37
N VAL A 81 15.94 6.18 6.50
CA VAL A 81 17.00 7.16 6.80
C VAL A 81 18.37 6.48 6.78
N PHE A 82 18.50 5.30 7.41
CA PHE A 82 19.77 4.56 7.41
C PHE A 82 20.19 4.11 6.01
N GLN A 83 19.25 3.65 5.19
CA GLN A 83 19.47 3.29 3.80
C GLN A 83 20.01 4.47 2.97
N TYR A 84 19.32 5.61 3.02
CA TYR A 84 19.79 6.81 2.35
C TYR A 84 21.15 7.31 2.89
N LEU A 85 21.39 7.21 4.20
CA LEU A 85 22.65 7.62 4.82
C LEU A 85 23.82 6.75 4.35
N GLN A 86 23.63 5.43 4.29
CA GLN A 86 24.62 4.51 3.73
C GLN A 86 24.95 4.88 2.28
N TYR A 87 23.94 5.16 1.45
CA TYR A 87 24.16 5.56 0.06
C TYR A 87 25.03 6.82 -0.06
N ILE A 88 24.77 7.85 0.76
CA ILE A 88 25.61 9.06 0.78
C ILE A 88 27.03 8.75 1.24
N TRP A 89 27.18 7.93 2.28
CA TRP A 89 28.48 7.58 2.82
C TRP A 89 29.36 6.89 1.78
N LEU A 90 28.79 5.96 1.01
CA LEU A 90 29.47 5.27 -0.09
C LEU A 90 29.69 6.18 -1.30
N ASN A 91 28.75 7.07 -1.61
CA ASN A 91 28.80 7.93 -2.79
C ASN A 91 29.08 9.40 -2.43
N ARG A 92 30.12 9.62 -1.61
CA ARG A 92 30.52 10.89 -0.98
C ARG A 92 30.72 12.08 -1.95
N ARG A 93 30.73 11.82 -3.27
CA ARG A 93 30.90 12.80 -4.35
C ARG A 93 29.57 13.36 -4.89
N ASN A 94 28.43 12.76 -4.58
CA ASN A 94 27.13 13.15 -5.13
C ASN A 94 26.25 13.88 -4.10
N LYS A 95 26.28 15.21 -4.12
CA LYS A 95 25.53 16.07 -3.18
C LYS A 95 24.01 16.08 -3.39
N GLN A 96 23.52 15.42 -4.43
CA GLN A 96 22.10 15.46 -4.84
C GLN A 96 21.18 14.62 -3.94
N ALA A 97 21.74 13.75 -3.08
CA ALA A 97 20.98 12.89 -2.17
C ALA A 97 20.76 13.48 -0.76
N TYR A 98 21.35 14.65 -0.44
CA TYR A 98 21.17 15.28 0.89
C TYR A 98 19.76 15.83 1.12
N LEU A 99 19.07 16.27 0.07
CA LEU A 99 17.73 16.87 0.17
C LEU A 99 16.66 15.90 0.69
N PRO A 100 16.47 14.68 0.15
CA PRO A 100 15.50 13.75 0.71
C PRO A 100 15.83 13.35 2.15
N ILE A 101 17.11 13.22 2.53
CA ILE A 101 17.51 12.89 3.91
C ILE A 101 17.22 14.02 4.88
N SER A 102 17.59 15.25 4.53
CA SER A 102 17.35 16.42 5.39
C SER A 102 15.86 16.61 5.67
N LEU A 103 15.02 16.28 4.69
CA LEU A 103 13.57 16.43 4.79
C LEU A 103 12.94 15.32 5.63
N ILE A 104 13.35 14.06 5.41
CA ILE A 104 12.92 12.93 6.25
C ILE A 104 13.38 13.15 7.70
N ALA A 105 14.63 13.56 7.91
CA ALA A 105 15.16 13.88 9.24
C ALA A 105 14.40 15.03 9.92
N ALA A 106 13.99 16.07 9.18
CA ALA A 106 13.18 17.16 9.71
C ALA A 106 11.80 16.69 10.21
N THR A 107 11.19 15.69 9.57
CA THR A 107 9.91 15.14 10.03
C THR A 107 9.98 14.40 11.36
N TYR A 108 11.16 13.97 11.80
CA TYR A 108 11.34 13.34 13.11
C TYR A 108 11.32 14.33 14.28
N PHE A 109 11.63 15.60 14.04
CA PHE A 109 11.75 16.56 15.14
C PHE A 109 10.38 17.01 15.71
N GLU A 110 9.29 16.89 14.96
CA GLU A 110 7.93 17.19 15.46
C GLU A 110 7.24 15.95 16.05
N HIS A 111 7.76 15.50 17.18
CA HIS A 111 7.10 14.54 18.05
C HIS A 111 5.94 15.24 18.77
N HIS A 112 4.71 14.70 18.71
CA HIS A 112 3.77 14.61 19.86
C HIS A 112 2.31 14.32 19.48
N THR A 113 1.95 14.04 18.21
CA THR A 113 0.56 13.65 17.89
C THR A 113 0.46 12.52 16.88
N TYR A 114 -0.27 11.46 17.21
CA TYR A 114 -0.47 10.28 16.36
C TYR A 114 -1.12 10.59 15.00
N ARG A 115 -1.99 11.62 14.93
CA ARG A 115 -2.61 12.12 13.69
C ARG A 115 -1.59 12.74 12.74
N ILE A 116 -0.51 13.33 13.27
CA ILE A 116 0.55 13.95 12.49
C ILE A 116 1.27 12.90 11.66
N TRP A 117 1.42 11.65 12.12
CA TRP A 117 2.12 10.61 11.38
C TRP A 117 1.50 10.28 10.01
N TYR A 118 0.17 10.33 9.90
CA TYR A 118 -0.55 10.13 8.64
C TYR A 118 -0.35 11.31 7.69
N VAL A 119 -0.51 12.54 8.19
CA VAL A 119 -0.30 13.76 7.41
C VAL A 119 1.15 13.84 6.93
N VAL A 120 2.09 13.52 7.81
CA VAL A 120 3.52 13.46 7.51
C VAL A 120 3.81 12.37 6.48
N ALA A 121 3.16 11.19 6.53
CA ALA A 121 3.38 10.13 5.53
C ALA A 121 2.99 10.59 4.12
N ILE A 122 1.84 11.26 4.02
CA ILE A 122 1.35 11.82 2.75
C ILE A 122 2.30 12.93 2.28
N LEU A 123 2.63 13.87 3.16
CA LEU A 123 3.50 15.00 2.84
C LEU A 123 4.91 14.55 2.43
N GLU A 124 5.49 13.58 3.14
CA GLU A 124 6.76 12.94 2.80
C GLU A 124 6.71 12.29 1.42
N THR A 125 5.62 11.59 1.09
CA THR A 125 5.43 10.95 -0.21
C THR A 125 5.30 11.96 -1.35
N VAL A 126 4.53 13.03 -1.13
CA VAL A 126 4.34 14.11 -2.10
C VAL A 126 5.68 14.81 -2.35
N ILE A 127 6.43 15.11 -1.30
CA ILE A 127 7.72 15.80 -1.42
C ILE A 127 8.77 14.89 -2.07
N ALA A 128 8.88 13.62 -1.66
CA ALA A 128 9.81 12.66 -2.26
C ALA A 128 9.54 12.43 -3.76
N THR A 129 8.26 12.52 -4.16
CA THR A 129 7.87 12.44 -5.58
C THR A 129 8.16 13.76 -6.30
N THR A 130 7.82 14.90 -5.71
CA THR A 130 8.05 16.24 -6.31
C THR A 130 9.52 16.54 -6.53
N ILE A 131 10.39 16.20 -5.56
CA ILE A 131 11.85 16.34 -5.70
C ILE A 131 12.35 15.51 -6.88
N SER A 132 11.78 14.33 -7.08
CA SER A 132 12.11 13.47 -8.22
C SER A 132 11.60 14.00 -9.56
N SER A 133 10.55 14.82 -9.56
CA SER A 133 10.01 15.46 -10.77
C SER A 133 10.90 16.60 -11.25
N ILE A 134 11.53 17.31 -10.32
CA ILE A 134 12.35 18.50 -10.63
C ILE A 134 13.75 18.09 -11.11
N TRP A 135 14.33 17.02 -10.56
CA TRP A 135 15.71 16.62 -10.89
C TRP A 135 15.74 15.60 -12.04
N ARG A 136 15.89 16.09 -13.28
CA ARG A 136 15.94 15.26 -14.50
C ARG A 136 17.09 14.23 -14.52
N ASN A 137 18.14 14.45 -13.73
CA ASN A 137 19.26 13.51 -13.56
C ASN A 137 18.93 12.30 -12.65
N ILE A 138 17.80 12.35 -11.94
CA ILE A 138 17.27 11.30 -11.03
C ILE A 138 15.89 10.84 -11.55
N SER A 139 15.72 10.86 -12.87
CA SER A 139 14.46 10.53 -13.52
C SER A 139 14.21 9.01 -13.53
N PHE A 140 12.95 8.60 -13.36
CA PHE A 140 12.51 7.19 -13.41
C PHE A 140 12.45 6.57 -14.81
N LYS A 141 12.96 7.28 -15.83
CA LYS A 141 12.91 6.82 -17.21
C LYS A 141 13.74 5.55 -17.36
N GLY A 142 13.13 4.48 -17.87
CA GLY A 142 13.79 3.17 -18.03
C GLY A 142 13.93 2.36 -16.73
N THR A 143 13.20 2.71 -15.67
CA THR A 143 13.19 1.93 -14.42
C THR A 143 12.01 0.96 -14.35
N HIS A 144 12.15 -0.10 -13.54
CA HIS A 144 11.10 -1.10 -13.29
C HIS A 144 9.91 -0.58 -12.45
N LEU A 145 9.75 0.74 -12.26
CA LEU A 145 8.69 1.32 -11.43
C LEU A 145 7.28 0.97 -11.97
N VAL A 146 7.08 1.07 -13.29
CA VAL A 146 5.80 0.73 -13.95
C VAL A 146 5.47 -0.74 -13.76
N GLN A 147 6.46 -1.62 -13.94
CA GLN A 147 6.30 -3.07 -13.73
C GLN A 147 5.96 -3.40 -12.28
N ARG A 148 6.58 -2.72 -11.30
CA ARG A 148 6.28 -2.92 -9.88
C ARG A 148 4.89 -2.45 -9.48
N MET A 149 4.43 -1.32 -10.04
CA MET A 149 3.06 -0.85 -9.82
C MET A 149 2.04 -1.81 -10.42
N SER A 150 2.29 -2.29 -11.64
CA SER A 150 1.45 -3.28 -12.29
C SER A 150 1.38 -4.61 -11.53
N LEU A 151 2.52 -5.08 -10.99
CA LEU A 151 2.58 -6.24 -10.11
C LEU A 151 1.78 -6.02 -8.82
N LEU A 152 1.84 -4.83 -8.21
CA LEU A 152 1.05 -4.53 -7.02
C LEU A 152 -0.46 -4.58 -7.31
N THR A 153 -0.91 -4.03 -8.44
CA THR A 153 -2.32 -4.11 -8.87
C THR A 153 -2.75 -5.56 -9.04
N LEU A 154 -1.90 -6.40 -9.64
CA LEU A 154 -2.16 -7.82 -9.83
C LEU A 154 -2.28 -8.56 -8.48
N ILE A 155 -1.43 -8.24 -7.51
CA ILE A 155 -1.53 -8.80 -6.14
C ILE A 155 -2.86 -8.42 -5.50
N ILE A 156 -3.27 -7.15 -5.58
CA ILE A 156 -4.53 -6.68 -4.98
C ILE A 156 -5.75 -7.35 -5.65
N LEU A 157 -5.74 -7.46 -6.99
CA LEU A 157 -6.77 -8.21 -7.72
C LEU A 157 -6.80 -9.69 -7.31
N GLY A 158 -5.62 -10.31 -7.16
CA GLY A 158 -5.47 -11.68 -6.69
C GLY A 158 -6.04 -11.90 -5.29
N GLU A 159 -5.68 -11.04 -4.33
CA GLU A 159 -6.27 -11.05 -2.98
C GLU A 159 -7.80 -10.90 -3.03
N GLY A 160 -8.30 -10.07 -3.95
CA GLY A 160 -9.74 -9.89 -4.14
C GLY A 160 -10.48 -11.11 -4.65
N VAL A 161 -9.91 -11.82 -5.63
CA VAL A 161 -10.45 -13.10 -6.12
C VAL A 161 -10.44 -14.15 -5.02
N ILE A 162 -9.37 -14.21 -4.21
CA ILE A 162 -9.27 -15.15 -3.07
C ILE A 162 -10.33 -14.83 -2.00
N ALA A 163 -10.55 -13.55 -1.69
CA ALA A 163 -11.58 -13.14 -0.74
C ALA A 163 -12.98 -13.54 -1.24
N LEU A 164 -13.28 -13.29 -2.52
CA LEU A 164 -14.53 -13.69 -3.17
C LEU A 164 -14.75 -15.21 -3.11
N ALA A 165 -13.72 -15.99 -3.43
CA ALA A 165 -13.75 -17.45 -3.38
C ALA A 165 -13.98 -17.95 -1.95
N SER A 166 -13.28 -17.36 -0.97
CA SER A 166 -13.40 -17.75 0.45
C SER A 166 -14.81 -17.48 1.01
N LYS A 167 -15.43 -16.35 0.64
CA LYS A 167 -16.83 -16.06 1.03
C LYS A 167 -17.80 -17.02 0.35
N SER A 168 -17.59 -17.32 -0.92
CA SER A 168 -18.40 -18.29 -1.68
C SER A 168 -18.31 -19.69 -1.04
N GLN A 169 -17.12 -20.15 -0.69
CA GLN A 169 -16.93 -21.42 0.01
C GLN A 169 -17.66 -21.47 1.36
N ARG A 170 -17.62 -20.38 2.14
CA ARG A 170 -18.33 -20.30 3.42
C ARG A 170 -19.84 -20.41 3.27
N ILE A 171 -20.42 -19.81 2.22
CA ILE A 171 -21.86 -19.92 1.92
C ILE A 171 -22.24 -21.39 1.68
N VAL A 172 -21.43 -22.11 0.90
CA VAL A 172 -21.67 -23.53 0.59
C VAL A 172 -21.54 -24.42 1.82
N GLN A 173 -20.67 -24.05 2.76
CA GLN A 173 -20.44 -24.83 3.98
C GLN A 173 -21.43 -24.50 5.11
N SER A 174 -21.98 -23.28 5.16
CA SER A 174 -22.87 -22.86 6.26
C SER A 174 -24.33 -23.25 6.07
N GLU A 175 -24.75 -23.58 4.84
CA GLU A 175 -26.09 -24.08 4.56
C GLU A 175 -26.02 -25.52 4.09
N GLY A 176 -26.82 -26.41 4.69
CA GLY A 176 -26.82 -27.83 4.35
C GLY A 176 -27.06 -28.07 2.86
N ALA A 177 -25.99 -28.24 2.10
CA ALA A 177 -25.81 -28.79 0.75
C ALA A 177 -26.76 -28.36 -0.39
N LEU A 178 -27.84 -27.60 -0.17
CA LEU A 178 -28.98 -27.63 -1.08
C LEU A 178 -29.84 -26.34 -1.17
N GLN A 179 -29.25 -25.14 -1.12
CA GLN A 179 -29.90 -23.94 -1.68
C GLN A 179 -28.90 -23.03 -2.39
N PHE A 180 -28.13 -23.57 -3.35
CA PHE A 180 -27.49 -22.73 -4.37
C PHE A 180 -28.59 -22.10 -5.24
N THR A 181 -29.18 -21.01 -4.75
CA THR A 181 -30.20 -20.30 -5.48
C THR A 181 -29.59 -19.76 -6.77
N ALA A 182 -30.30 -19.88 -7.89
CA ALA A 182 -29.84 -19.41 -9.20
C ALA A 182 -29.38 -17.93 -9.17
N SER A 183 -29.99 -17.11 -8.30
CA SER A 183 -29.55 -15.72 -8.08
C SER A 183 -28.17 -15.59 -7.44
N THR A 184 -27.78 -16.50 -6.56
CA THR A 184 -26.45 -16.47 -5.92
C THR A 184 -25.36 -16.86 -6.92
N VAL A 185 -25.63 -17.86 -7.76
CA VAL A 185 -24.75 -18.23 -8.88
C VAL A 185 -24.61 -17.07 -9.86
N ALA A 186 -25.71 -16.42 -10.22
CA ALA A 186 -25.70 -15.25 -11.11
C ALA A 186 -24.89 -14.09 -10.53
N ASN A 187 -24.99 -13.82 -9.21
CA ASN A 187 -24.20 -12.79 -8.55
C ASN A 187 -22.70 -13.12 -8.51
N ILE A 188 -22.33 -14.37 -8.24
CA ILE A 188 -20.92 -14.81 -8.30
C ILE A 188 -20.38 -14.63 -9.72
N PHE A 189 -21.15 -15.05 -10.73
CA PHE A 189 -20.78 -14.88 -12.14
C PHE A 189 -20.59 -13.41 -12.52
N CYS A 190 -21.51 -12.54 -12.08
CA CYS A 190 -21.42 -11.10 -12.29
C CYS A 190 -20.18 -10.51 -11.61
N ALA A 191 -19.89 -10.90 -10.36
CA ALA A 191 -18.69 -10.43 -9.66
C ALA A 191 -17.39 -10.85 -10.36
N VAL A 192 -17.32 -12.09 -10.86
CA VAL A 192 -16.17 -12.56 -11.65
C VAL A 192 -16.03 -11.77 -12.95
N LEU A 193 -17.14 -11.50 -13.65
CA LEU A 193 -17.12 -10.66 -14.85
C LEU A 193 -16.64 -9.24 -14.57
N ILE A 194 -17.09 -8.62 -13.47
CA ILE A 194 -16.63 -7.27 -13.08
C ILE A 194 -15.12 -7.28 -12.81
N LEU A 195 -14.60 -8.26 -12.08
CA LEU A 195 -13.15 -8.38 -11.84
C LEU A 195 -12.37 -8.61 -13.13
N TYR A 196 -12.90 -9.42 -14.04
CA TYR A 196 -12.31 -9.63 -15.36
C TYR A 196 -12.28 -8.35 -16.19
N PHE A 197 -13.37 -7.58 -16.24
CA PHE A 197 -13.40 -6.30 -16.96
C PHE A 197 -12.46 -5.27 -16.34
N ILE A 198 -12.35 -5.19 -15.00
CA ILE A 198 -11.37 -4.33 -14.34
C ILE A 198 -9.95 -4.73 -14.72
N TYR A 199 -9.65 -6.03 -14.74
CA TYR A 199 -8.35 -6.55 -15.17
C TYR A 199 -8.04 -6.17 -16.61
N MET A 200 -8.96 -6.45 -17.55
CA MET A 200 -8.78 -6.12 -18.96
C MET A 200 -8.60 -4.62 -19.16
N LEU A 201 -9.46 -3.79 -18.55
CA LEU A 201 -9.38 -2.33 -18.65
C LEU A 201 -8.05 -1.79 -18.13
N TYR A 202 -7.54 -2.34 -17.03
CA TYR A 202 -6.27 -1.90 -16.46
C TYR A 202 -5.08 -2.31 -17.32
N PHE A 203 -4.99 -3.58 -17.72
CA PHE A 203 -3.82 -4.09 -18.43
C PHE A 203 -3.79 -3.73 -19.92
N ASP A 204 -4.95 -3.70 -20.60
CA ASP A 204 -4.98 -3.27 -22.00
C ASP A 204 -4.59 -1.79 -22.13
N ALA A 205 -5.07 -0.94 -21.22
CA ALA A 205 -4.67 0.48 -21.19
C ALA A 205 -3.17 0.68 -20.89
N LEU A 206 -2.49 -0.31 -20.29
CA LEU A 206 -1.09 -0.22 -19.89
C LEU A 206 -0.13 -0.73 -20.98
N VAL A 207 -0.61 -1.56 -21.90
CA VAL A 207 0.18 -2.14 -23.01
C VAL A 207 0.53 -1.09 -24.08
N GLU A 208 -0.27 -0.04 -24.23
CA GLU A 208 -0.07 0.97 -25.28
C GLU A 208 1.03 2.01 -24.97
N ASP A 209 1.47 2.11 -23.71
CA ASP A 209 2.29 3.20 -23.21
C ASP A 209 3.79 2.83 -23.05
N GLU A 210 4.45 2.42 -24.14
CA GLU A 210 5.91 2.12 -24.11
C GLU A 210 6.80 3.35 -23.86
N HIS A 211 6.27 4.58 -23.99
CA HIS A 211 7.07 5.82 -23.95
C HIS A 211 6.50 6.90 -23.03
N ILE A 212 6.09 6.55 -21.81
CA ILE A 212 5.64 7.54 -20.82
C ILE A 212 6.77 8.52 -20.47
N GLY A 213 6.47 9.82 -20.58
CA GLY A 213 7.38 10.89 -20.16
C GLY A 213 7.69 10.85 -18.66
N THR A 214 8.82 11.42 -18.25
CA THR A 214 9.35 11.30 -16.88
C THR A 214 8.43 11.88 -15.80
N ILE A 215 7.72 12.97 -16.15
CA ILE A 215 6.76 13.64 -15.26
C ILE A 215 5.44 12.88 -15.25
N ILE A 216 4.96 12.45 -16.43
CA ILE A 216 3.73 11.68 -16.55
C ILE A 216 3.84 10.36 -15.77
N GLN A 217 5.00 9.70 -15.80
CA GLN A 217 5.25 8.46 -15.07
C GLN A 217 5.12 8.63 -13.54
N GLN A 218 5.46 9.81 -13.00
CA GLN A 218 5.34 10.09 -11.56
C GLN A 218 3.93 10.51 -11.15
N VAL A 219 3.25 11.27 -12.00
CA VAL A 219 1.81 11.56 -11.80
C VAL A 219 1.03 10.26 -11.87
N TRP A 220 1.33 9.41 -12.84
CA TRP A 220 0.78 8.07 -13.00
C TRP A 220 1.01 7.20 -11.77
N SER A 221 2.23 7.21 -11.19
CA SER A 221 2.52 6.40 -9.99
C SER A 221 1.78 6.87 -8.74
N ILE A 222 1.52 8.18 -8.59
CA ILE A 222 0.67 8.70 -7.50
C ILE A 222 -0.81 8.38 -7.75
N LEU A 223 -1.27 8.50 -9.00
CA LEU A 223 -2.67 8.23 -9.36
C LEU A 223 -3.08 6.76 -9.16
N HIS A 224 -2.11 5.84 -9.08
CA HIS A 224 -2.35 4.46 -8.69
C HIS A 224 -2.88 4.32 -7.26
N PHE A 225 -2.58 5.26 -6.36
CA PHE A 225 -3.11 5.22 -4.99
C PHE A 225 -4.65 5.23 -4.94
N PRO A 226 -5.34 6.27 -5.45
CA PRO A 226 -6.80 6.29 -5.43
C PRO A 226 -7.40 5.15 -6.26
N LEU A 227 -6.74 4.74 -7.35
CA LEU A 227 -7.14 3.58 -8.13
C LEU A 227 -7.15 2.30 -7.26
N HIS A 228 -6.06 2.01 -6.56
CA HIS A 228 -5.97 0.82 -5.72
C HIS A 228 -6.96 0.86 -4.55
N VAL A 229 -7.17 2.04 -3.94
CA VAL A 229 -8.20 2.22 -2.91
C VAL A 229 -9.58 1.88 -3.46
N SER A 230 -9.93 2.41 -4.63
CA SER A 230 -11.23 2.13 -5.28
C SER A 230 -11.38 0.65 -5.63
N LEU A 231 -10.29 -0.01 -6.04
CA LEU A 231 -10.28 -1.42 -6.41
C LEU A 231 -10.50 -2.33 -5.20
N VAL A 232 -9.77 -2.08 -4.10
CA VAL A 232 -9.98 -2.81 -2.82
C VAL A 232 -11.41 -2.65 -2.32
N LEU A 233 -11.95 -1.42 -2.32
CA LEU A 233 -13.31 -1.15 -1.88
C LEU A 233 -14.36 -1.84 -2.78
N SER A 234 -14.15 -1.83 -4.09
CA SER A 234 -15.05 -2.47 -5.05
C SER A 234 -15.09 -3.98 -4.85
N VAL A 235 -13.93 -4.62 -4.70
CA VAL A 235 -13.79 -6.06 -4.44
C VAL A 235 -14.49 -6.45 -3.13
N GLU A 236 -14.23 -5.72 -2.04
CA GLU A 236 -14.88 -6.01 -0.76
C GLU A 236 -16.40 -5.79 -0.86
N GLY A 237 -16.84 -4.74 -1.56
CA GLY A 237 -18.25 -4.49 -1.86
C GLY A 237 -18.92 -5.64 -2.61
N LEU A 238 -18.26 -6.19 -3.64
CA LEU A 238 -18.75 -7.36 -4.38
C LEU A 238 -18.88 -8.58 -3.47
N ALA A 239 -17.87 -8.84 -2.63
CA ALA A 239 -17.89 -9.95 -1.69
C ALA A 239 -19.05 -9.83 -0.69
N GLN A 240 -19.31 -8.62 -0.18
CA GLN A 240 -20.42 -8.34 0.73
C GLN A 240 -21.79 -8.50 0.05
N CYS A 241 -21.93 -8.10 -1.22
CA CYS A 241 -23.18 -8.26 -1.98
C CYS A 241 -23.55 -9.74 -2.16
N ILE A 242 -22.56 -10.61 -2.39
CA ILE A 242 -22.78 -12.06 -2.52
C ILE A 242 -23.20 -12.66 -1.18
N THR A 243 -22.52 -12.31 -0.08
CA THR A 243 -22.91 -12.79 1.25
C THR A 243 -24.28 -12.28 1.67
N TRP A 244 -24.62 -11.03 1.34
CA TRP A 244 -25.95 -10.48 1.58
C TRP A 244 -27.02 -11.27 0.84
N ARG A 245 -26.80 -11.54 -0.45
CA ARG A 245 -27.77 -12.30 -1.25
C ARG A 245 -27.90 -13.75 -0.82
N ALA A 246 -26.83 -14.34 -0.28
CA ALA A 246 -26.91 -15.68 0.28
C ALA A 246 -27.68 -15.71 1.61
N ALA A 247 -27.69 -14.60 2.36
CA ALA A 247 -28.36 -14.53 3.66
C ALA A 247 -29.86 -14.16 3.60
N VAL A 248 -30.35 -13.64 2.47
CA VAL A 248 -31.74 -13.19 2.23
C VAL A 248 -32.44 -14.08 1.23
#